data_AF-A0A257YBH2-F1
#
_entry.id   AF-A0A257YBH2-F1
#
_cell.length_a   1.000
_cell.length_b   1.000
_cell.length_c   1.000
_cell.angle_alpha   90.00
_cell.angle_beta   90.00
_cell.angle_gamma   90.00
#
_symmetry.space_group_name_H-M   'P 1'
#
loop_
_entity.id
_entity.type
_entity.pdbx_description
1 polymer ?
#
loop_
_entity_poly.entity_id
_entity_poly.type
_entity_poly.pdbx_seq_one_letter_code
_entity_poly.pdbx_strand_id
1 'polypeptide(L)'
;MILAIMLGLAATTQAAPPSPPPGDDIVVIGERMKNLRIVMVRDRRTGTRRCVTRPSSGDRILDAGVCDTYLGCVRQVDTAPALEACMRPPLTELVKSWQERRIIRARPGDPR
;
A
#
# COMPACT_ATOMS: atom_id res chain seq x y z
N MET A 1 -4.24 -66.98 3.07
CA MET A 1 -5.41 -66.07 3.01
C MET A 1 -5.33 -65.10 4.17
N ILE A 2 -5.81 -63.86 3.96
CA ILE A 2 -5.95 -62.71 4.92
C ILE A 2 -4.64 -61.89 5.07
N LEU A 3 -4.42 -60.74 4.40
CA LEU A 3 -5.08 -59.41 4.37
C LEU A 3 -4.70 -58.47 5.53
N ALA A 4 -3.89 -57.43 5.24
CA ALA A 4 -3.82 -56.08 5.85
C ALA A 4 -2.63 -55.35 5.21
N ILE A 5 -2.73 -54.50 4.18
CA ILE A 5 -3.35 -53.17 4.05
C ILE A 5 -2.91 -52.15 5.12
N MET A 6 -2.32 -51.07 4.61
CA MET A 6 -2.36 -49.67 5.06
C MET A 6 -1.24 -49.07 5.94
N LEU A 7 -0.53 -48.14 5.26
CA LEU A 7 -0.46 -46.69 5.55
C LEU A 7 0.42 -46.17 6.69
N GLY A 8 1.34 -45.28 6.30
CA GLY A 8 2.04 -44.39 7.21
C GLY A 8 2.93 -43.37 6.50
N LEU A 9 2.40 -42.61 5.52
CA LEU A 9 3.07 -41.40 5.05
C LEU A 9 3.02 -40.37 6.19
N ALA A 10 4.12 -40.22 6.92
CA ALA A 10 4.31 -39.14 7.87
C ALA A 10 4.57 -37.83 7.08
N ALA A 11 3.49 -37.19 6.63
CA ALA A 11 3.54 -35.80 6.21
C ALA A 11 3.72 -34.93 7.45
N THR A 12 4.95 -34.49 7.73
CA THR A 12 5.21 -33.44 8.71
C THR A 12 4.60 -32.14 8.18
N THR A 13 3.40 -31.83 8.63
CA THR A 13 2.76 -30.53 8.45
C THR A 13 3.58 -29.49 9.19
N GLN A 14 4.49 -28.84 8.46
CA GLN A 14 5.16 -27.63 8.95
C GLN A 14 4.09 -26.55 9.07
N ALA A 15 3.63 -26.32 10.30
CA ALA A 15 2.67 -25.28 10.61
C ALA A 15 3.23 -23.94 10.11
N ALA A 16 2.52 -23.32 9.17
CA ALA A 16 2.82 -21.98 8.72
C ALA A 16 2.75 -21.03 9.93
N PRO A 17 3.70 -20.07 10.06
CA PRO A 17 3.68 -19.13 11.16
C PRO A 17 2.34 -18.38 11.21
N PRO A 18 1.78 -18.14 12.41
CA PRO A 18 0.47 -17.52 12.56
C PRO A 18 0.47 -16.14 11.88
N SER A 19 -0.51 -15.93 11.01
CA SER A 19 -0.77 -14.62 10.40
C SER A 19 -0.96 -13.58 11.51
N PRO A 20 -0.26 -12.44 11.46
CA PRO A 20 -0.42 -11.40 12.47
C PRO A 20 -1.88 -10.90 12.51
N PRO A 21 -2.40 -10.56 13.70
CA PRO A 21 -3.79 -10.17 13.86
C PRO A 21 -4.12 -8.93 13.02
N PRO A 22 -5.31 -8.88 12.39
CA PRO A 22 -5.76 -7.73 11.61
C PRO A 22 -6.20 -6.61 12.58
N GLY A 23 -5.25 -5.96 13.23
CA GLY A 23 -5.51 -4.92 14.23
C GLY A 23 -4.58 -3.72 14.13
N ASP A 24 -3.33 -3.92 13.74
CA ASP A 24 -2.30 -2.88 13.82
C ASP A 24 -1.91 -2.27 12.46
N ASP A 25 -2.35 -2.87 11.36
CA ASP A 25 -2.03 -2.40 10.01
C ASP A 25 -2.58 -0.99 9.72
N ILE A 26 -3.69 -0.62 10.35
CA ILE A 26 -4.34 0.68 10.16
C ILE A 26 -3.48 1.80 10.78
N VAL A 27 -2.88 1.54 11.95
CA VAL A 27 -1.99 2.50 12.64
C VAL A 27 -0.63 2.56 11.94
N VAL A 28 -0.08 1.42 11.52
CA VAL A 28 1.24 1.35 10.87
C VAL A 28 1.25 2.09 9.53
N ILE A 29 0.19 2.03 8.72
CA ILE A 29 0.14 2.77 7.45
C ILE A 29 0.00 4.27 7.72
N GLY A 30 -0.82 4.70 8.69
CA GLY A 30 -0.88 6.10 9.11
C GLY A 30 0.49 6.64 9.58
N GLU A 31 1.23 5.85 10.35
CA GLU A 31 2.60 6.17 10.79
C GLU A 31 3.60 6.21 9.61
N ARG A 32 3.45 5.32 8.62
CA ARG A 32 4.25 5.35 7.38
C ARG A 32 3.96 6.59 6.53
N MET A 33 2.71 7.06 6.53
CA MET A 33 2.31 8.27 5.80
C MET A 33 2.90 9.54 6.42
N LYS A 34 3.11 9.60 7.75
CA LYS A 34 3.78 10.74 8.41
C LYS A 34 5.20 10.99 7.90
N ASN A 35 5.88 9.95 7.41
CA ASN A 35 7.24 10.01 6.89
C ASN A 35 7.30 9.86 5.36
N LEU A 36 6.17 9.96 4.67
CA LEU A 36 6.10 9.76 3.23
C LEU A 36 6.79 10.92 2.51
N ARG A 37 7.81 10.57 1.71
CA ARG A 37 8.52 11.52 0.85
C ARG A 37 8.17 11.25 -0.60
N ILE A 38 7.99 12.32 -1.35
CA ILE A 38 7.82 12.26 -2.79
C ILE A 38 9.18 12.45 -3.44
N VAL A 39 9.56 11.52 -4.32
CA VAL A 39 10.85 11.52 -4.99
C VAL A 39 10.64 11.41 -6.49
N MET A 40 11.28 12.30 -7.24
CA MET A 40 11.34 12.20 -8.70
C MET A 40 12.52 11.31 -9.08
N VAL A 41 12.23 10.08 -9.50
CA VAL A 41 13.24 9.12 -9.96
C VAL A 41 13.37 9.25 -11.47
N ARG A 42 14.60 9.36 -11.97
CA ARG A 42 14.88 9.27 -13.40
C ARG A 42 15.07 7.81 -13.80
N ASP A 43 14.32 7.35 -14.78
CA ASP A 43 14.58 6.07 -15.44
C ASP A 43 15.92 6.17 -16.19
N ARG A 44 16.84 5.26 -15.91
CA ARG A 44 18.18 5.29 -16.51
C ARG A 44 18.22 4.77 -17.95
N ARG A 45 17.23 3.98 -18.37
CA ARG A 45 17.12 3.46 -19.74
C ARG A 45 16.42 4.46 -20.65
N THR A 46 15.30 5.01 -20.21
CA THR A 46 14.47 5.90 -21.04
C THR A 46 14.72 7.39 -20.79
N GLY A 47 15.38 7.74 -19.68
CA GLY A 47 15.59 9.12 -19.28
C GLY A 47 14.36 9.81 -18.68
N THR A 48 13.19 9.16 -18.70
CA THR A 48 11.91 9.69 -18.20
C THR A 48 11.93 9.88 -16.69
N ARG A 49 11.35 10.98 -16.19
CA ARG A 49 11.16 11.18 -14.75
C ARG A 49 9.83 10.58 -14.31
N ARG A 50 9.85 9.78 -13.25
CA ARG A 50 8.66 9.22 -12.60
C ARG A 50 8.58 9.71 -11.16
N CYS A 51 7.38 10.02 -10.71
CA CYS A 51 7.11 10.26 -9.30
C CYS A 51 7.01 8.91 -8.56
N VAL A 52 7.58 8.84 -7.35
CA VAL A 52 7.40 7.72 -6.43
C VAL A 52 7.28 8.21 -5.00
N THR A 53 6.59 7.44 -4.17
CA THR A 53 6.56 7.60 -2.71
C THR A 53 7.65 6.74 -2.04
N ARG A 54 8.32 7.30 -1.03
CA ARG A 54 9.41 6.65 -0.27
C ARG A 54 9.23 6.92 1.23
N PRO A 55 9.08 5.88 2.08
CA PRO A 55 8.78 4.51 1.69
C PRO A 55 7.45 4.43 0.92
N SER A 56 7.28 3.39 0.09
CA SER A 56 5.98 3.11 -0.55
C SER A 56 4.95 2.77 0.51
N SER A 57 3.69 3.17 0.30
CA SER A 57 2.58 2.79 1.17
C SER A 57 2.22 1.30 1.07
N GLY A 58 2.70 0.61 0.03
CA GLY A 58 2.32 -0.76 -0.31
C GLY A 58 1.03 -0.86 -1.14
N ASP A 59 0.36 0.27 -1.42
CA ASP A 59 -0.82 0.33 -2.27
C ASP A 59 -0.54 1.22 -3.49
N ARG A 60 -0.60 0.62 -4.69
CA ARG A 60 -0.28 1.31 -5.95
C ARG A 60 -1.24 2.47 -6.26
N ILE A 61 -2.52 2.37 -5.88
CA ILE A 61 -3.51 3.41 -6.14
C ILE A 61 -3.28 4.59 -5.20
N LEU A 62 -2.96 4.31 -3.93
CA LEU A 62 -2.60 5.36 -2.98
C LEU A 62 -1.32 6.08 -3.40
N ASP A 63 -0.27 5.33 -3.73
CA ASP A 63 1.02 5.90 -4.17
C ASP A 63 0.87 6.73 -5.46
N ALA A 64 0.07 6.27 -6.42
CA ALA A 64 -0.21 7.02 -7.65
C ALA A 64 -0.99 8.31 -7.35
N GLY A 65 -2.06 8.24 -6.54
CA GLY A 65 -2.87 9.42 -6.21
C GLY A 65 -2.09 10.51 -5.45
N VAL A 66 -1.15 10.11 -4.59
CA VAL A 66 -0.23 11.05 -3.92
C VAL A 66 0.67 11.75 -4.95
N CYS A 67 1.21 10.98 -5.90
CA CYS A 67 2.05 11.50 -6.96
C CYS A 67 1.30 12.46 -7.90
N ASP A 68 0.08 12.12 -8.30
CA ASP A 68 -0.75 12.96 -9.16
C ASP A 68 -1.10 14.28 -8.47
N THR A 69 -1.46 14.21 -7.18
CA THR A 69 -1.74 15.38 -6.35
C THR A 69 -0.53 16.31 -6.27
N TYR A 70 0.66 15.76 -6.00
CA TYR A 70 1.90 16.52 -5.97
C TYR A 70 2.19 17.18 -7.32
N LEU A 71 2.13 16.42 -8.42
CA LEU A 71 2.39 16.93 -9.77
C LEU A 71 1.38 18.00 -10.20
N GLY A 72 0.14 17.94 -9.69
CA GLY A 72 -0.87 18.98 -9.87
C GLY A 72 -0.54 20.27 -9.11
N CYS A 73 -0.06 20.16 -7.87
CA CYS A 73 0.23 21.30 -7.02
C CYS A 73 1.55 22.01 -7.37
N VAL A 74 2.63 21.28 -7.65
CA VAL A 74 3.95 21.89 -7.95
C VAL A 74 3.99 22.74 -9.22
N ARG A 75 2.96 22.65 -10.07
CA ARG A 75 2.79 23.53 -11.24
C ARG A 75 2.18 24.89 -10.90
N GLN A 76 1.54 25.00 -9.74
CA GLN A 76 0.73 26.15 -9.33
C GLN A 76 1.40 26.98 -8.25
N VAL A 77 2.35 26.39 -7.52
CA VAL A 77 3.00 26.99 -6.37
C VAL A 77 4.50 26.75 -6.39
N ASP A 78 5.22 27.67 -5.79
CA ASP A 78 6.66 27.84 -5.85
C ASP A 78 7.33 27.80 -4.47
N THR A 79 6.53 27.72 -3.39
CA THR A 79 7.03 27.59 -2.01
C THR A 79 6.54 26.31 -1.35
N ALA A 80 7.35 25.77 -0.43
CA ALA A 80 6.99 24.57 0.32
C ALA A 80 5.70 24.72 1.16
N PRO A 81 5.44 25.84 1.86
CA PRO A 81 4.18 26.02 2.58
C PRO A 81 2.96 26.08 1.66
N ALA A 82 3.08 26.74 0.51
CA ALA A 82 2.00 26.77 -0.48
C ALA A 82 1.75 25.40 -1.11
N LEU A 83 2.80 24.61 -1.32
CA LEU A 83 2.70 23.22 -1.76
C LEU A 83 1.96 22.35 -0.75
N GLU A 84 2.34 22.43 0.53
CA GLU A 84 1.65 21.71 1.60
C GLU A 84 0.16 22.09 1.67
N ALA A 85 -0.13 23.39 1.62
CA ALA A 85 -1.50 23.90 1.63
C ALA A 85 -2.32 23.42 0.43
N CYS A 86 -1.73 23.39 -0.76
CA CYS A 86 -2.38 22.86 -1.97
C CYS A 86 -2.65 21.35 -1.86
N MET A 87 -1.70 20.59 -1.33
CA MET A 87 -1.81 19.13 -1.27
C MET A 87 -2.75 18.64 -0.18
N ARG A 88 -2.90 19.38 0.93
CA ARG A 88 -3.61 18.90 2.13
C ARG A 88 -5.08 18.51 1.87
N PRO A 89 -5.92 19.33 1.20
CA PRO A 89 -7.31 18.93 0.92
C PRO A 89 -7.43 17.66 0.05
N PRO A 90 -6.83 17.58 -1.16
CA PRO A 90 -6.96 16.39 -2.01
C PRO A 90 -6.34 15.13 -1.38
N LEU A 91 -5.25 15.25 -0.62
CA LEU A 91 -4.69 14.10 0.09
C LEU A 91 -5.62 13.56 1.18
N THR A 92 -6.34 14.43 1.89
CA THR A 92 -7.30 14.02 2.92
C THR A 92 -8.41 13.18 2.31
N GLU A 93 -8.98 13.64 1.20
CA GLU A 93 -10.02 12.89 0.46
C GLU A 93 -9.48 11.60 -0.16
N LEU A 94 -8.26 11.63 -0.70
CA LEU A 94 -7.60 10.44 -1.25
C LEU A 94 -7.44 9.35 -0.19
N VAL A 95 -6.92 9.71 0.99
CA VAL A 95 -6.70 8.76 2.10
C VAL A 95 -8.03 8.22 2.60
N LYS A 96 -9.04 9.06 2.78
CA LYS A 96 -10.38 8.64 3.22
C LYS A 96 -10.99 7.63 2.23
N SER A 97 -11.01 7.96 0.94
CA SER A 97 -11.55 7.07 -0.09
C SER A 97 -10.77 5.75 -0.18
N TRP A 98 -9.45 5.80 0.06
CA TRP A 98 -8.61 4.61 0.09
C TRP A 98 -8.94 3.72 1.30
N GLN A 99 -9.13 4.29 2.49
CA GLN A 99 -9.54 3.55 3.69
C GLN A 99 -10.87 2.83 3.47
N GLU A 100 -11.87 3.53 2.92
CA GLU A 100 -13.19 2.95 2.59
C GLU A 100 -13.06 1.76 1.64
N ARG A 101 -12.26 1.90 0.56
CA ARG A 101 -11.99 0.79 -0.39
C ARG A 101 -11.25 -0.38 0.24
N ARG A 102 -10.34 -0.14 1.19
CA ARG A 102 -9.61 -1.20 1.90
C ARG A 102 -10.53 -1.97 2.84
N ILE A 103 -11.41 -1.28 3.56
CA ILE A 103 -12.40 -1.91 4.44
C ILE A 103 -13.30 -2.85 3.63
N ILE A 104 -13.76 -2.42 2.45
CA ILE A 104 -14.56 -3.28 1.55
C ILE A 104 -13.77 -4.53 1.14
N ARG A 105 -12.53 -4.37 0.65
CA ARG A 105 -11.69 -5.49 0.20
C ARG A 105 -11.23 -6.43 1.31
N ALA A 106 -11.23 -5.97 2.57
CA ALA A 106 -10.85 -6.78 3.73
C ALA A 106 -12.03 -7.58 4.31
N ARG A 107 -13.27 -7.39 3.83
CA ARG A 107 -14.42 -8.18 4.29
C ARG A 107 -14.29 -9.63 3.81
N PRO A 108 -14.40 -10.62 4.71
CA PRO A 108 -14.38 -12.02 4.30
C PRO A 108 -15.64 -12.32 3.45
N GLY A 109 -15.44 -12.71 2.19
CA GLY A 109 -16.51 -13.15 1.30
C GLY A 109 -16.60 -12.46 -0.08
N ASP A 110 -15.69 -11.57 -0.46
CA ASP A 110 -15.66 -10.97 -1.81
C ASP A 110 -14.99 -11.92 -2.83
N PRO A 111 -15.75 -12.55 -3.76
CA PRO A 111 -15.18 -13.48 -4.73
C PRO A 111 -14.58 -12.68 -5.89
N ARG A 112 -13.29 -12.89 -6.15
CA ARG A 112 -12.64 -12.39 -7.37
C ARG A 112 -13.11 -13.18 -8.59
#